data_AF-A0A6G8Q675-F1
#
_entry.id   AF-A0A6G8Q675-F1
#
_cell.length_a   1.000
_cell.length_b   1.000
_cell.length_c   1.000
_cell.angle_alpha   90.00
_cell.angle_beta   90.00
_cell.angle_gamma   90.00
#
_symmetry.space_group_name_H-M   'P 1'
#
loop_
_entity.id
_entity.type
_entity.pdbx_description
1 polymer ?
#
loop_
_entity_poly.entity_id
_entity_poly.type
_entity_poly.pdbx_seq_one_letter_code
_entity_poly.pdbx_strand_id
1 'polypeptide(L)' 'MKKALYEAVLQDVGRYEDLALRAEGSADDELAGFFREVRDENRLRAEKARRLLAQRVAE' A
#
# COMPACT_ATOMS: atom_id res chain seq x y z
N MET A 1 1.21 -15.77 -11.76
CA MET A 1 0.00 -14.91 -11.81
C MET A 1 -0.47 -14.44 -10.43
N LYS A 2 -0.83 -15.32 -9.48
CA LYS A 2 -1.24 -14.91 -8.10
C LYS A 2 -0.16 -14.13 -7.32
N LYS A 3 1.13 -14.50 -7.48
CA LYS A 3 2.27 -13.77 -6.88
C LYS A 3 2.43 -12.34 -7.43
N ALA A 4 2.31 -12.17 -8.75
CA ALA A 4 2.37 -10.85 -9.39
C ALA A 4 1.21 -9.94 -8.95
N LEU A 5 0.01 -10.50 -8.78
CA LEU A 5 -1.12 -9.76 -8.21
C LEU A 5 -0.87 -9.36 -6.75
N TYR A 6 -0.16 -10.18 -5.99
CA TYR A 6 0.21 -9.85 -4.61
C TYR A 6 1.30 -8.77 -4.54
N GLU A 7 2.34 -8.91 -5.35
CA GLU A 7 3.44 -7.95 -5.47
C GLU A 7 2.93 -6.59 -5.93
N ALA A 8 2.03 -6.55 -6.92
CA ALA A 8 1.44 -5.31 -7.42
C ALA A 8 0.73 -4.50 -6.33
N VAL A 9 -0.03 -5.16 -5.42
CA VAL A 9 -0.76 -4.44 -4.38
C VAL A 9 0.16 -3.94 -3.25
N LEU A 10 1.29 -4.61 -3.00
CA LEU A 10 2.27 -4.17 -2.00
C LEU A 10 3.21 -3.08 -2.53
N GLN A 11 3.45 -3.04 -3.84
CA GLN A 11 4.33 -2.07 -4.47
C GLN A 11 3.82 -0.63 -4.28
N ASP A 12 2.50 -0.44 -4.24
CA ASP A 12 1.89 0.86 -3.96
C ASP A 12 2.16 1.35 -2.52
N VAL A 13 2.15 0.45 -1.52
CA VAL A 13 2.39 0.81 -0.12
C VAL A 13 3.80 1.39 0.07
N GLY A 14 4.82 0.73 -0.49
CA GLY A 14 6.20 1.23 -0.42
C GLY A 14 6.38 2.57 -1.12
N ARG A 15 5.70 2.76 -2.26
CA ARG A 15 5.75 4.03 -3.00
C ARG A 15 5.19 5.21 -2.21
N TYR A 16 4.07 5.03 -1.52
CA TYR A 16 3.46 6.11 -0.74
C TYR A 16 4.24 6.41 0.56
N GLU A 17 4.93 5.42 1.14
CA GLU A 17 5.88 5.67 2.24
C GLU A 17 7.04 6.57 1.78
N ASP A 18 7.66 6.25 0.64
CA ASP A 18 8.76 7.06 0.09
C ASP A 18 8.33 8.49 -0.23
N LEU A 19 7.09 8.69 -0.70
CA LEU A 19 6.53 10.00 -0.98
C LEU A 19 6.25 10.79 0.32
N ALA A 20 5.75 10.13 1.36
CA ALA A 20 5.55 10.76 2.67
C ALA A 20 6.87 11.25 3.26
N LEU A 21 7.92 10.42 3.23
CA LEU A 21 9.26 10.79 3.72
C LEU A 21 9.86 11.97 2.95
N ARG A 22 9.62 12.06 1.63
CA ARG A 22 10.05 13.20 0.81
C ARG A 22 9.31 14.48 1.17
N ALA A 23 7.99 14.39 1.39
CA ALA A 23 7.16 15.52 1.79
C ALA A 23 7.58 16.05 3.18
N GLU A 24 7.88 15.17 4.13
CA GLU A 24 8.46 15.53 5.43
C GLU A 24 9.82 16.21 5.29
N GLY A 25 10.68 15.69 4.42
CA GLY A 25 11.97 16.29 4.11
C GLY A 25 11.85 17.71 3.50
N SER A 26 10.72 18.04 2.88
CA SER A 26 10.39 19.37 2.38
C SER A 26 9.55 20.23 3.34
N ALA A 27 9.32 19.79 4.58
CA ALA A 27 8.47 20.45 5.57
C ALA A 27 7.01 20.68 5.10
N ASP A 28 6.50 19.79 4.25
CA ASP A 28 5.11 19.79 3.78
C ASP A 28 4.31 18.73 4.54
N ASP A 29 3.92 19.08 5.76
CA ASP A 29 3.23 18.16 6.69
C ASP A 29 1.86 17.73 6.19
N GLU A 30 1.16 18.60 5.45
CA GLU A 30 -0.15 18.28 4.84
C GLU A 30 0.01 17.20 3.78
N LEU A 31 0.99 17.37 2.87
CA LEU A 31 1.26 16.40 1.83
C LEU A 31 1.82 15.08 2.38
N ALA A 32 2.65 15.15 3.43
CA ALA A 32 3.12 13.97 4.14
C ALA A 32 1.96 13.18 4.79
N GLY A 33 1.04 13.89 5.43
CA GLY A 33 -0.18 13.32 6.00
C GLY A 33 -1.03 12.61 4.95
N PHE A 34 -1.27 13.28 3.82
CA PHE A 34 -1.99 12.69 2.69
C PHE A 34 -1.35 11.39 2.20
N PHE A 35 -0.03 11.36 1.99
CA PHE A 35 0.63 10.14 1.52
C PHE A 35 0.59 9.00 2.55
N ARG A 36 0.67 9.31 3.85
CA ARG A 36 0.51 8.31 4.93
C ARG A 36 -0.90 7.72 4.94
N GLU A 37 -1.94 8.53 4.75
CA GLU A 37 -3.32 8.05 4.66
C GLU A 37 -3.50 7.08 3.47
N VAL A 38 -3.02 7.48 2.29
CA VAL A 38 -3.10 6.64 1.08
C VAL A 38 -2.33 5.33 1.24
N ARG A 39 -1.16 5.36 1.90
CA ARG A 39 -0.39 4.15 2.25
C ARG A 39 -1.22 3.20 3.10
N ASP A 40 -1.89 3.71 4.13
CA ASP A 40 -2.66 2.90 5.07
C ASP A 40 -3.90 2.30 4.42
N GLU A 41 -4.60 3.05 3.56
CA GLU A 41 -5.69 2.51 2.74
C GLU A 41 -5.22 1.37 1.83
N ASN A 42 -4.08 1.54 1.16
CA ASN A 42 -3.53 0.53 0.28
C ASN A 42 -3.09 -0.72 1.04
N ARG A 43 -2.60 -0.57 2.28
CA ARG A 43 -2.31 -1.70 3.17
C ARG A 43 -3.57 -2.51 3.48
N LEU A 44 -4.68 -1.85 3.80
CA LEU A 44 -5.96 -2.52 4.04
C LEU A 44 -6.46 -3.24 2.79
N ARG A 45 -6.36 -2.61 1.61
CA ARG A 45 -6.69 -3.23 0.32
C ARG A 45 -5.81 -4.45 0.04
N ALA A 46 -4.51 -4.38 0.32
CA ALA A 46 -3.56 -5.49 0.19
C ALA A 46 -3.94 -6.69 1.07
N GLU A 47 -4.28 -6.44 2.33
CA GLU A 47 -4.71 -7.48 3.24
C GLU A 47 -6.01 -8.14 2.78
N LYS A 48 -6.98 -7.35 2.30
CA LYS A 48 -8.22 -7.88 1.74
C LYS A 48 -7.96 -8.75 0.51
N ALA A 49 -7.10 -8.29 -0.40
CA ALA A 49 -6.68 -9.07 -1.57
C ALA A 49 -6.00 -10.38 -1.16
N ARG A 50 -5.12 -10.36 -0.16
CA ARG A 50 -4.49 -11.57 0.40
C ARG A 50 -5.52 -12.56 0.93
N ARG A 51 -6.50 -12.11 1.71
CA ARG A 51 -7.58 -12.96 2.24
C ARG A 51 -8.39 -13.60 1.12
N LEU A 52 -8.78 -12.80 0.11
CA LEU A 52 -9.54 -13.28 -1.05
C LEU A 52 -8.74 -14.26 -1.93
N LEU A 53 -7.42 -14.10 -2.03
CA LEU A 53 -6.56 -15.04 -2.75
C LEU A 53 -6.39 -16.35 -1.99
N ALA A 54 -6.26 -16.29 -0.66
CA ALA A 54 -6.13 -17.48 0.19
C ALA A 54 -7.39 -18.35 0.17
N GLN A 55 -8.58 -17.72 0.20
CA GLN A 55 -9.86 -18.45 0.11
C GLN A 55 -9.97 -19.26 -1.20
N ARG A 56 -9.55 -18.68 -2.33
CA ARG A 56 -9.55 -19.34 -3.66
C ARG A 56 -8.43 -20.38 -3.88
N VAL A 57 -7.63 -20.66 -2.87
CA VAL A 57 -6.62 -21.74 -2.89
C VAL A 57 -7.05 -22.90 -2.01
N ALA A 58 -7.99 -22.67 -1.08
CA ALA A 58 -8.55 -23.69 -0.22
C ALA A 58 -9.75 -24.43 -0.84
N GLU A 59 -10.28 -23.93 -1.96
CA GLU A 59 -11.21 -24.62 -2.89
C GLU A 59 -10.43 -25.30 -4.02
#